data_AF-A0A918PBR5-F1
#
_entry.id   AF-A0A918PBR5-F1
#
_cell.length_a   1.000
_cell.length_b   1.000
_cell.length_c   1.000
_cell.angle_alpha   90.00
_cell.angle_beta   90.00
_cell.angle_gamma   90.00
#
_symmetry.space_group_name_H-M   'P 1'
#
loop_
_entity.id
_entity.type
_entity.pdbx_description
1 polymer ?
#
loop_
_entity_poly.entity_id
_entity_poly.type
_entity_poly.pdbx_seq_one_letter_code
_entity_poly.pdbx_strand_id
1 'polypeptide(L)'
;MRVLPFRPRPVGRGRPLPALLVRRHAGDEGHRAREPALTPCHLPEPWLIEQDATFHRVAGLADASWASFRSHNYPTRYVRHSDHVLRIDTITTATDRADATFSVGC
;
A
#
# COMPACT_ATOMS: atom_id res chain seq x y z
N MET A 1 -11.38 34.69 -33.76
CA MET A 1 -10.27 34.22 -32.92
C MET A 1 -10.29 32.69 -32.91
N ARG A 2 -9.27 32.04 -33.48
CA ARG A 2 -9.20 30.57 -33.59
C ARG A 2 -8.37 30.03 -32.42
N VAL A 3 -9.03 29.33 -31.48
CA VAL A 3 -8.36 28.66 -30.35
C VAL A 3 -7.95 27.27 -30.81
N LEU A 4 -6.64 27.00 -30.84
CA LEU A 4 -6.10 25.67 -31.12
C LEU A 4 -6.28 24.76 -29.89
N PRO A 5 -6.74 23.51 -30.04
CA PRO A 5 -6.83 22.58 -28.91
C PRO A 5 -5.43 22.16 -28.44
N PHE A 6 -5.20 22.27 -27.14
CA PHE A 6 -4.01 21.79 -26.46
C PHE A 6 -3.92 20.26 -26.60
N ARG A 7 -2.92 19.77 -27.33
CA ARG A 7 -2.62 18.34 -27.42
C ARG A 7 -1.64 17.96 -26.30
N PRO A 8 -2.06 17.22 -25.26
CA PRO A 8 -1.12 16.72 -24.26
C PRO A 8 -0.19 15.69 -24.90
N ARG A 9 1.13 15.86 -24.70
CA ARG A 9 2.14 14.88 -25.13
C ARG A 9 2.02 13.60 -24.29
N PRO A 10 2.27 12.42 -24.87
CA PRO A 10 2.33 11.18 -24.10
C PRO A 10 3.51 11.25 -23.12
N VAL A 11 3.19 11.21 -21.82
CA VAL A 11 4.18 11.01 -20.76
C VAL A 11 4.77 9.62 -20.95
N GLY A 12 6.06 9.59 -21.30
CA GLY A 12 6.83 8.37 -21.47
C GLY A 12 6.80 7.52 -20.21
N ARG A 13 6.73 6.20 -20.43
CA ARG A 13 6.83 5.16 -19.41
C ARG A 13 8.06 5.39 -18.54
N GLY A 14 7.87 5.97 -17.36
CA GLY A 14 8.86 6.01 -16.30
C GLY A 14 9.11 4.58 -15.83
N ARG A 15 10.31 4.08 -16.10
CA ARG A 15 10.82 2.82 -15.58
C ARG A 15 10.74 2.85 -14.05
N PRO A 16 10.19 1.84 -13.37
CA PRO A 16 10.32 1.77 -11.92
C PRO A 16 11.81 1.62 -11.58
N LEU A 17 12.28 2.53 -10.73
CA LEU A 17 13.60 2.47 -10.11
C LEU A 17 13.73 1.12 -9.39
N PRO A 18 14.86 0.40 -9.49
CA PRO A 18 15.03 -0.83 -8.74
C PRO A 18 15.01 -0.49 -7.24
N ALA A 19 14.10 -1.11 -6.50
CA ALA A 19 14.22 -1.22 -5.06
C ALA A 19 15.59 -1.83 -4.77
N LEU A 20 16.41 -1.09 -4.03
CA LEU A 20 17.74 -1.50 -3.62
C LEU A 20 17.59 -2.73 -2.71
N LEU A 21 17.62 -3.93 -3.31
CA LEU A 21 17.71 -5.20 -2.62
C LEU A 21 19.10 -5.27 -1.97
N VAL A 22 19.17 -5.05 -0.66
CA VAL A 22 20.36 -5.37 0.13
C VAL A 22 20.52 -6.89 0.09
N ARG A 23 21.37 -7.38 -0.82
CA ARG A 23 21.84 -8.78 -0.79
C ARG A 23 22.52 -9.00 0.56
N ARG A 24 21.92 -9.82 1.43
CA ARG A 24 22.73 -10.52 2.43
C ARG A 24 23.65 -11.49 1.70
N HIS A 25 24.93 -11.37 1.99
CA HIS A 25 25.97 -12.27 1.52
C HIS A 25 25.67 -13.67 2.06
N ALA A 26 25.26 -14.60 1.18
CA ALA A 26 25.10 -16.00 1.53
C ALA A 26 26.50 -16.61 1.66
N GLY A 27 26.92 -16.87 2.91
CA GLY A 27 27.95 -17.85 3.19
C GLY A 27 27.35 -19.24 3.01
N ASP A 28 27.94 -19.96 2.07
CA ASP A 28 27.88 -21.41 1.88
C ASP A 28 27.96 -22.14 3.23
N GLU A 29 27.11 -23.15 3.47
CA GLU A 29 27.50 -24.48 4.02
C GLU A 29 26.31 -25.44 3.90
N GLY A 30 26.55 -26.55 3.19
CA GLY A 30 25.55 -27.52 2.80
C GLY A 30 25.05 -28.42 3.93
N HIS A 31 23.73 -28.45 4.10
CA HIS A 31 23.04 -29.66 4.52
C HIS A 31 21.85 -29.89 3.60
N ARG A 32 21.98 -30.92 2.75
CA ARG A 32 20.88 -31.49 1.97
C ARG A 32 19.93 -32.22 2.92
N ALA A 33 19.20 -31.46 3.72
CA ALA A 33 17.94 -31.94 4.26
C ALA A 33 17.03 -32.17 3.05
N ARG A 34 16.74 -33.44 2.78
CA ARG A 34 15.60 -33.82 1.96
C ARG A 34 14.38 -33.37 2.75
N GLU A 35 13.97 -32.12 2.58
CA GLU A 35 12.70 -31.64 3.12
C GLU A 35 11.60 -32.48 2.47
N PRO A 36 10.83 -33.26 3.25
CA PRO A 36 9.64 -33.89 2.70
C PRO A 36 8.75 -32.76 2.22
N ALA A 37 8.28 -32.84 0.98
CA ALA A 37 7.26 -31.98 0.43
C ALA A 37 5.98 -32.13 1.25
N LEU A 38 5.93 -31.47 2.41
CA LEU A 38 4.72 -31.19 3.12
C LEU A 38 4.01 -30.16 2.25
N THR A 39 2.97 -30.60 1.54
CA THR A 39 2.03 -29.72 0.85
C THR A 39 1.64 -28.59 1.81
N PRO A 40 1.98 -27.32 1.54
CA PRO A 40 1.63 -26.25 2.45
C PRO A 40 0.16 -25.87 2.23
N CYS A 41 -0.75 -26.70 2.75
CA CYS A 41 -2.14 -26.29 2.96
C CYS A 41 -2.30 -25.41 4.24
N HIS A 42 -1.20 -25.00 4.88
CA HIS A 42 -1.22 -24.24 6.13
C HIS A 42 0.13 -23.54 6.40
N LEU A 43 0.54 -22.66 5.49
CA LEU A 43 1.45 -21.56 5.80
C LEU A 43 0.82 -20.34 5.13
N PRO A 44 0.48 -19.25 5.85
CA PRO A 44 0.01 -18.05 5.18
C PRO A 44 1.14 -17.65 4.23
N GLU A 45 0.82 -17.66 2.94
CA GLU A 45 1.77 -17.26 1.93
C GLU A 45 2.35 -15.90 2.34
N PRO A 46 3.67 -15.74 2.48
CA PRO A 46 4.27 -14.52 3.04
C PRO A 46 3.82 -13.25 2.29
N TRP A 47 3.48 -13.39 1.00
CA TRP A 47 2.99 -12.29 0.18
C TRP A 47 1.62 -11.73 0.60
N LEU A 48 0.77 -12.49 1.31
CA LEU A 48 -0.54 -11.98 1.74
C LEU A 48 -0.41 -11.00 2.90
N ILE A 49 0.46 -11.34 3.88
CA ILE A 49 0.76 -10.45 5.02
C ILE A 49 1.39 -9.15 4.52
N GLU A 50 2.27 -9.22 3.53
CA GLU A 50 2.89 -8.03 2.92
C GLU A 50 1.85 -7.10 2.29
N GLN A 51 0.85 -7.65 1.60
CA GLN A 51 -0.21 -6.85 0.98
C GLN A 51 -1.16 -6.22 2.01
N ASP A 52 -1.57 -6.99 3.02
CA ASP A 52 -2.45 -6.51 4.10
C ASP A 52 -1.78 -5.45 4.98
N ALA A 53 -0.45 -5.48 5.09
CA ALA A 53 0.35 -4.49 5.82
C ALA A 53 0.80 -3.29 4.96
N THR A 54 0.44 -3.22 3.68
CA THR A 54 0.85 -2.13 2.79
C THR A 54 -0.26 -1.08 2.63
N PHE A 55 0.09 0.19 2.89
CA PHE A 55 -0.81 1.33 2.74
C PHE A 55 -0.19 2.46 1.94
N HIS A 56 -1.00 3.08 1.07
CA HIS A 56 -0.62 4.28 0.33
C HIS A 56 -1.04 5.50 1.13
N ARG A 57 -0.06 6.32 1.53
CA ARG A 57 -0.32 7.64 2.10
C ARG A 57 -0.84 8.57 1.00
N VAL A 58 -2.00 9.17 1.25
CA VAL A 58 -2.62 10.17 0.38
C VAL A 58 -2.94 11.44 1.18
N ALA A 59 -3.29 12.52 0.49
CA ALA A 59 -3.82 13.72 1.14
C ALA A 59 -5.06 13.36 1.98
N GLY A 60 -5.20 14.01 3.14
CA GLY A 60 -6.30 13.73 4.05
C GLY A 60 -7.66 13.95 3.38
N LEU A 61 -8.59 13.03 3.64
CA LEU A 61 -9.91 13.06 3.02
C LEU A 61 -10.81 14.19 3.56
N ALA A 62 -10.58 14.62 4.80
CA ALA A 62 -11.25 15.79 5.39
C ALA A 62 -10.41 17.07 5.29
N ASP A 63 -9.08 16.95 5.36
CA ASP A 63 -8.14 18.06 5.26
C ASP A 63 -6.89 17.62 4.48
N ALA A 64 -6.63 18.27 3.35
CA ALA A 64 -5.53 17.92 2.46
C ALA A 64 -4.14 18.20 3.06
N SER A 65 -4.03 19.00 4.13
CA SER A 65 -2.78 19.24 4.86
C SER A 65 -2.40 18.08 5.78
N TRP A 66 -3.35 17.17 6.06
CA TRP A 66 -3.16 15.96 6.86
C TRP A 66 -3.01 14.73 5.95
N ALA A 67 -2.93 13.54 6.54
CA ALA A 67 -2.77 12.29 5.80
C ALA A 67 -3.97 11.35 5.98
N SER A 68 -4.28 10.62 4.91
CA SER A 68 -5.14 9.43 4.97
C SER A 68 -4.38 8.23 4.41
N PHE A 69 -4.76 7.02 4.81
CA PHE A 69 -4.06 5.79 4.44
C PHE A 69 -5.01 4.85 3.68
N ARG A 70 -4.74 4.65 2.40
CA ARG A 70 -5.51 3.74 1.52
C ARG A 70 -4.88 2.37 1.49
N SER A 71 -5.68 1.31 1.64
CA SER A 71 -5.20 -0.07 1.53
C SER A 71 -4.63 -0.37 0.13
N HIS A 72 -3.57 -1.18 0.07
CA HIS A 72 -2.99 -1.62 -1.20
C HIS A 72 -3.88 -2.63 -1.94
N ASN A 73 -4.34 -3.68 -1.24
CA ASN A 73 -5.15 -4.75 -1.81
C ASN A 73 -6.65 -4.42 -1.90
N TYR A 74 -7.14 -3.44 -1.12
CA TYR A 74 -8.52 -2.93 -1.22
C TYR A 74 -8.53 -1.41 -1.48
N PRO A 75 -8.38 -0.97 -2.75
CA PRO A 75 -8.24 0.45 -3.08
C PRO A 75 -9.46 1.33 -2.75
N THR A 76 -10.62 0.75 -2.47
CA THR A 76 -11.81 1.49 -2.03
C THR A 76 -11.86 1.72 -0.51
N ARG A 77 -10.90 1.16 0.25
CA ARG A 77 -10.88 1.17 1.71
C ARG A 77 -9.74 1.99 2.29
N TYR A 78 -10.02 2.63 3.42
CA TYR A 78 -9.10 3.51 4.14
C TYR A 78 -9.05 3.14 5.61
N VAL A 79 -7.90 3.36 6.24
CA VAL A 79 -7.76 3.27 7.69
C VAL A 79 -8.65 4.34 8.33
N ARG A 80 -9.51 3.91 9.25
CA ARG A 80 -10.49 4.75 9.94
C ARG A 80 -10.54 4.35 11.42
N HIS A 81 -10.67 5.33 12.30
CA HIS A 81 -11.02 5.08 13.69
C HIS A 81 -12.54 5.04 13.86
N SER A 82 -13.07 4.04 14.54
CA SER A 82 -14.46 4.08 15.04
C SER A 82 -14.60 3.13 16.21
N ASP A 83 -15.42 3.53 17.19
CA ASP A 83 -15.61 2.80 18.45
C ASP A 83 -14.29 2.45 19.16
N HIS A 84 -13.30 3.36 19.08
CA HIS A 84 -11.98 3.21 19.69
C HIS A 84 -11.12 2.10 19.10
N VAL A 85 -11.46 1.63 17.90
CA VAL A 85 -10.68 0.64 17.14
C VAL A 85 -10.30 1.20 15.77
N LEU A 86 -9.10 0.87 15.31
CA LEU A 86 -8.66 1.15 13.93
C LEU A 86 -9.07 -0.01 13.01
N ARG A 87 -9.71 0.33 11.88
CA ARG A 87 -10.16 -0.64 10.87
C ARG A 87 -10.07 -0.06 9.46
N ILE A 88 -10.25 -0.92 8.45
CA ILE A 88 -10.31 -0.50 7.04
C ILE A 88 -11.74 -0.52 6.49
N ASP A 89 -12.30 0.67 6.26
CA ASP A 89 -13.69 0.82 5.80
C ASP A 89 -13.75 1.59 4.47
N THR A 90 -14.86 1.40 3.76
CA THR A 90 -15.25 2.30 2.67
C THR A 90 -15.69 3.63 3.24
N ILE A 91 -15.25 4.73 2.61
CA ILE A 91 -15.55 6.09 3.07
C ILE A 91 -16.72 6.66 2.27
N THR A 92 -17.82 6.97 2.95
CA THR A 92 -19.06 7.44 2.30
C THR A 92 -19.54 8.78 2.84
N THR A 93 -19.40 8.99 4.15
CA THR A 93 -19.89 10.19 4.84
C THR A 93 -18.78 11.21 5.13
N ALA A 94 -19.18 12.41 5.57
CA ALA A 94 -18.23 13.41 6.06
C ALA A 94 -17.52 12.96 7.34
N THR A 95 -18.24 12.30 8.25
CA THR A 95 -17.68 11.72 9.46
C THR A 95 -16.65 10.64 9.12
N ASP A 96 -16.94 9.75 8.16
CA ASP A 96 -15.97 8.74 7.72
C ASP A 96 -14.66 9.39 7.23
N ARG A 97 -14.76 10.51 6.50
CA ARG A 97 -13.58 11.24 6.01
C ARG A 97 -12.79 11.85 7.17
N ALA A 98 -13.45 12.39 8.19
CA ALA A 98 -12.80 12.95 9.37
C ALA A 98 -12.10 11.85 10.17
N ASP A 99 -12.79 10.74 10.44
CA ASP A 99 -12.27 9.58 11.17
C ASP A 99 -11.09 8.88 10.46
N ALA A 100 -10.96 9.06 9.15
CA ALA A 100 -9.89 8.52 8.30
C ALA A 100 -8.76 9.53 8.01
N THR A 101 -8.75 10.68 8.69
CA THR A 101 -7.73 11.73 8.50
C THR A 101 -6.88 11.88 9.76
N PHE A 102 -5.57 11.72 9.62
CA PHE A 102 -4.62 11.68 10.73
C PHE A 102 -3.54 12.76 10.58
N SER A 103 -3.22 13.43 11.68
CA SER A 103 -2.04 14.28 11.78
C SER A 103 -0.83 13.37 11.92
N VAL A 104 0.08 13.45 10.96
CA VAL A 104 1.35 12.73 11.01
C VAL A 104 2.43 13.79 11.19
N GLY A 105 3.02 13.85 12.39
CA GLY A 105 4.10 14.76 12.70
C GLY A 105 5.30 14.51 11.78
N CYS A 106 6.03 15.59 11.46
CA CYS A 106 7.33 15.55 10.81
C CYS A 106 8.44 15.19 11.81
#